data_AF-X1CVD3-F1
#
_entry.id   AF-X1CVD3-F1
#
_cell.length_a   1.000
_cell.length_b   1.000
_cell.length_c   1.000
_cell.angle_alpha   90.00
_cell.angle_beta   90.00
_cell.angle_gamma   90.00
#
_symmetry.space_group_name_H-M   'P 1'
#
loop_
_entity.id
_entity.type
_entity.pdbx_description
1 polymer ?
#
loop_
_entity_poly.entity_id
_entity_poly.type
_entity_poly.pdbx_seq_one_letter_code
_entity_poly.pdbx_strand_id
1 'polypeptide(L)'
;NFKKGYEATEKTLRVNKPFDVMPVPTTSAEQAYKDVLAKVGAVFPARDSLDERIINEVRTGTAKYGKRGDGIIDSQFDLCPDKGKCPRCSASDYCWLPKLKSAQAPQDTDNDGMPNSWERKNKLDPTDATDASKDRDNDGYTNIEEYINSLVNDV
;
A
#
# COMPACT_ATOMS: atom_id res chain seq x y z
N ASN A 1 10.41 48.45 3.14
CA ASN A 1 11.83 48.10 3.40
C ASN A 1 12.14 46.64 3.04
N PHE A 2 11.92 46.23 1.80
CA PHE A 2 12.38 44.92 1.33
C PHE A 2 13.82 45.08 0.81
N LYS A 3 14.78 44.38 1.42
CA LYS A 3 16.16 44.34 0.92
C LYS A 3 16.16 43.64 -0.44
N LYS A 4 16.80 44.26 -1.44
CA LYS A 4 16.99 43.72 -2.78
C LYS A 4 17.59 42.31 -2.65
N GLY A 5 16.91 41.28 -3.17
CA GLY A 5 17.37 39.90 -3.09
C GLY A 5 18.72 39.71 -3.76
N TYR A 6 19.53 38.78 -3.26
CA TYR A 6 20.80 38.40 -3.89
C TYR A 6 20.52 37.81 -5.28
N GLU A 7 21.09 38.40 -6.34
CA GLU A 7 21.08 37.79 -7.66
C GLU A 7 22.04 36.59 -7.67
N ALA A 8 21.47 35.40 -7.70
CA ALA A 8 22.24 34.17 -7.79
C ALA A 8 22.84 34.04 -9.20
N THR A 9 24.17 34.07 -9.29
CA THR A 9 24.92 33.78 -10.51
C THR A 9 25.33 32.31 -10.55
N GLU A 10 25.61 31.77 -11.74
CA GLU A 10 26.13 30.41 -11.91
C GLU A 10 27.36 30.13 -11.03
N LYS A 11 28.22 31.13 -10.87
CA LYS A 11 29.43 31.07 -10.04
C LYS A 11 29.14 30.99 -8.53
N THR A 12 28.00 31.53 -8.09
CA THR A 12 27.55 31.49 -6.68
C THR A 12 26.66 30.29 -6.35
N LEU A 13 26.13 29.58 -7.36
CA LEU A 13 25.31 28.37 -7.18
C LEU A 13 26.10 27.07 -7.28
N ARG A 14 27.26 27.07 -7.96
CA ARG A 14 28.11 25.88 -8.12
C ARG A 14 28.84 25.54 -6.82
N VAL A 15 28.70 24.30 -6.37
CA VAL A 15 29.51 23.71 -5.30
C VAL A 15 30.61 22.84 -5.91
N ASN A 16 31.84 22.97 -5.38
CA ASN A 16 33.01 22.20 -5.86
C ASN A 16 33.09 20.79 -5.26
N LYS A 17 32.21 20.47 -4.31
CA LYS A 17 32.09 19.16 -3.67
C LYS A 17 30.61 18.77 -3.68
N PRO A 18 30.26 17.51 -4.00
CA PRO A 18 28.91 17.01 -3.81
C PRO A 18 28.44 17.28 -2.38
N PHE A 19 27.16 17.64 -2.23
CA PHE A 19 26.55 17.70 -0.91
C PHE A 19 26.66 16.33 -0.26
N ASP A 20 26.88 16.33 1.05
CA ASP A 20 26.76 15.12 1.83
C ASP A 20 25.28 14.72 1.79
N VAL A 21 25.02 13.54 1.23
CA VAL A 21 23.67 12.99 1.11
C VAL A 21 23.57 11.77 2.00
N MET A 22 22.41 11.59 2.62
CA MET A 22 22.14 10.39 3.37
C MET A 22 22.34 9.17 2.45
N PRO A 23 23.07 8.14 2.89
CA PRO A 23 23.25 6.93 2.10
C PRO A 23 21.87 6.31 1.84
N VAL A 24 21.55 6.10 0.56
CA VAL A 24 20.30 5.46 0.15
C VAL A 24 20.54 3.96 0.11
N PRO A 25 19.77 3.15 0.87
CA PRO A 25 19.83 1.69 0.74
C PRO A 25 19.48 1.31 -0.70
N THR A 26 20.34 0.52 -1.34
CA THR A 26 20.11 0.04 -2.71
C THR A 26 19.86 -1.45 -2.70
N THR A 27 18.91 -1.88 -3.52
CA THR A 27 18.60 -3.30 -3.75
C THR A 27 18.89 -3.64 -5.21
N SER A 28 19.32 -4.88 -5.49
CA SER A 28 19.50 -5.32 -6.88
C SER A 28 18.16 -5.31 -7.62
N ALA A 29 18.19 -5.11 -8.94
CA ALA A 29 16.96 -5.13 -9.73
C ALA A 29 16.19 -6.46 -9.60
N GLU A 30 16.91 -7.58 -9.50
CA GLU A 30 16.32 -8.90 -9.30
C GLU A 30 15.62 -9.02 -7.94
N GLN A 31 16.25 -8.53 -6.86
CA GLN A 31 15.65 -8.60 -5.53
C GLN A 31 14.48 -7.62 -5.42
N ALA A 32 14.61 -6.40 -5.96
CA ALA A 32 13.52 -5.43 -6.01
C ALA A 32 12.29 -6.00 -6.76
N TYR A 33 12.51 -6.72 -7.86
CA TYR A 33 11.44 -7.41 -8.58
C TYR A 33 10.71 -8.44 -7.70
N LYS A 34 11.47 -9.26 -6.95
CA LYS A 34 10.89 -10.26 -6.02
C LYS A 34 10.12 -9.59 -4.90
N ASP A 35 10.67 -8.52 -4.31
CA ASP A 35 10.04 -7.78 -3.21
C ASP A 35 8.74 -7.11 -3.66
N VAL A 36 8.74 -6.47 -4.84
CA VAL A 36 7.54 -5.88 -5.43
C VAL A 36 6.48 -6.96 -5.66
N LEU A 37 6.83 -8.09 -6.29
CA LEU A 37 5.85 -9.16 -6.53
C LEU A 37 5.28 -9.77 -5.25
N ALA A 38 6.05 -9.79 -4.16
CA ALA A 38 5.58 -10.27 -2.87
C ALA A 38 4.64 -9.26 -2.21
N LYS A 39 5.01 -7.97 -2.19
CA LYS A 39 4.46 -6.99 -1.25
C LYS A 39 3.58 -5.90 -1.87
N VAL A 40 3.56 -5.76 -3.20
CA VAL A 40 2.85 -4.64 -3.85
C VAL A 40 1.33 -4.72 -3.65
N GLY A 41 0.71 -3.57 -3.36
CA GLY A 41 -0.73 -3.42 -3.26
C GLY A 41 -1.32 -3.82 -1.91
N ALA A 42 -2.64 -4.02 -1.86
CA ALA A 42 -3.35 -4.43 -0.66
C ALA A 42 -3.22 -5.96 -0.47
N VAL A 43 -2.23 -6.36 0.33
CA VAL A 43 -1.85 -7.77 0.52
C VAL A 43 -2.31 -8.36 1.84
N PHE A 44 -2.63 -7.52 2.83
CA PHE A 44 -3.10 -7.95 4.14
C PHE A 44 -4.63 -7.96 4.20
N PRO A 45 -5.27 -9.03 4.74
CA PRO A 45 -4.68 -10.28 5.23
C PRO A 45 -4.36 -11.29 4.10
N ALA A 46 -4.93 -11.10 2.92
CA ALA A 46 -4.66 -11.91 1.74
C ALA A 46 -5.00 -11.14 0.46
N ARG A 47 -4.24 -11.41 -0.60
CA ARG A 47 -4.55 -10.96 -1.98
C ARG A 47 -5.86 -11.55 -2.45
N ASP A 48 -6.57 -10.82 -3.31
CA ASP A 48 -7.73 -11.36 -4.01
C ASP A 48 -7.30 -12.12 -5.29
N SER A 49 -8.27 -12.74 -5.97
CA SER A 49 -7.99 -13.52 -7.18
C SER A 49 -7.49 -12.70 -8.37
N LEU A 50 -7.81 -11.40 -8.43
CA LEU A 50 -7.33 -10.49 -9.46
C LEU A 50 -5.88 -10.09 -9.19
N ASP A 51 -5.54 -9.78 -7.94
CA ASP A 51 -4.15 -9.53 -7.54
C ASP A 51 -3.26 -10.72 -7.85
N GLU A 52 -3.68 -11.94 -7.45
CA GLU A 52 -2.95 -13.18 -7.74
C GLU A 52 -2.73 -13.37 -9.24
N ARG A 53 -3.74 -13.05 -10.05
CA ARG A 53 -3.65 -13.11 -11.51
C ARG A 53 -2.61 -12.11 -12.04
N ILE A 54 -2.68 -10.85 -11.64
CA ILE A 54 -1.75 -9.81 -12.10
C ILE A 54 -0.31 -10.19 -11.72
N ILE A 55 -0.09 -10.64 -10.48
CA ILE A 55 1.21 -11.09 -10.02
C ILE A 55 1.73 -12.27 -10.86
N ASN A 56 0.86 -13.22 -11.22
CA ASN A 56 1.25 -14.33 -12.09
C ASN A 56 1.56 -13.87 -13.52
N GLU A 57 0.76 -12.97 -14.10
CA GLU A 57 0.98 -12.41 -15.44
C GLU A 57 2.32 -11.65 -15.52
N VAL A 58 2.66 -10.87 -14.49
CA VAL A 58 3.98 -10.21 -14.39
C VAL A 58 5.11 -11.22 -14.21
N ARG A 59 4.88 -12.29 -13.44
CA ARG A 59 5.88 -13.36 -13.20
C ARG A 59 6.21 -14.15 -14.46
N THR A 60 5.20 -14.46 -15.27
CA THR A 60 5.35 -15.25 -16.49
C THR A 60 5.63 -14.41 -17.73
N GLY A 61 5.48 -13.08 -17.63
CA GLY A 61 5.57 -12.18 -18.80
C GLY A 61 4.45 -12.42 -19.81
N THR A 62 3.29 -12.91 -19.36
CA THR A 62 2.15 -13.22 -20.22
C THR A 62 0.98 -12.30 -19.91
N ALA A 63 0.16 -12.01 -20.90
CA ALA A 63 -1.11 -11.36 -20.72
C ALA A 63 -2.22 -12.23 -21.30
N LYS A 64 -3.29 -12.49 -20.54
CA LYS A 64 -4.28 -13.52 -20.90
C LYS A 64 -5.68 -12.98 -21.18
N TYR A 65 -6.01 -11.80 -20.68
CA TYR A 65 -7.35 -11.20 -20.76
C TYR A 65 -7.32 -9.89 -21.56
N GLY A 66 -8.50 -9.30 -21.78
CA GLY A 66 -8.69 -8.32 -22.85
C GLY A 66 -9.12 -9.00 -24.14
N LYS A 67 -9.82 -8.29 -25.02
CA LYS A 67 -10.37 -8.84 -26.27
C LYS A 67 -9.30 -9.43 -27.17
N ARG A 68 -8.07 -8.90 -27.09
CA ARG A 68 -6.92 -9.32 -27.88
C ARG A 68 -5.97 -10.26 -27.13
N GLY A 69 -6.25 -10.56 -25.86
CA GLY A 69 -5.31 -11.31 -25.01
C GLY A 69 -4.00 -10.55 -24.76
N ASP A 70 -4.06 -9.22 -24.72
CA ASP A 70 -2.92 -8.32 -24.53
C ASP A 70 -2.85 -7.74 -23.11
N GLY A 71 -3.77 -8.14 -22.22
CA GLY A 71 -3.84 -7.68 -20.83
C GLY A 71 -4.54 -6.36 -20.66
N ILE A 72 -4.99 -5.73 -21.74
CA ILE A 72 -5.73 -4.47 -21.69
C ILE A 72 -7.19 -4.78 -21.35
N ILE A 73 -7.69 -4.17 -20.28
CA ILE A 73 -9.10 -4.32 -19.89
C ILE A 73 -9.95 -3.52 -20.88
N ASP A 74 -10.67 -4.22 -21.76
CA ASP A 74 -11.56 -3.62 -22.75
C ASP A 74 -13.02 -3.51 -22.26
N SER A 75 -13.33 -4.24 -21.18
CA SER A 75 -14.65 -4.27 -20.53
C SER A 75 -14.54 -4.78 -19.10
N GLN A 76 -15.56 -4.52 -18.28
CA GLN A 76 -15.66 -5.08 -16.92
C GLN A 76 -15.63 -6.61 -16.90
N PHE A 77 -16.03 -7.27 -18.00
CA PHE A 77 -16.01 -8.73 -18.10
C PHE A 77 -14.59 -9.31 -18.20
N ASP A 78 -13.59 -8.50 -18.57
CA ASP A 78 -12.17 -8.91 -18.61
C ASP A 78 -11.55 -9.06 -17.21
N LEU A 79 -12.25 -8.57 -16.18
CA LEU A 79 -11.90 -8.78 -14.77
C LEU A 79 -12.38 -10.14 -14.24
N CYS A 80 -13.30 -10.80 -14.96
CA CYS A 80 -13.88 -12.06 -14.53
C CYS A 80 -12.80 -13.16 -14.46
N PRO A 81 -12.62 -13.83 -13.30
CA PRO A 81 -11.63 -14.89 -13.16
C PRO A 81 -11.92 -16.08 -14.11
N ASP A 82 -13.20 -16.37 -14.35
CA ASP A 82 -13.65 -17.41 -15.26
C ASP A 82 -14.05 -16.84 -16.63
N LYS A 83 -13.10 -16.85 -17.58
CA LYS A 83 -13.26 -16.44 -19.00
C LYS A 83 -14.64 -16.79 -19.59
N GLY A 84 -15.59 -15.87 -19.54
CA GLY A 84 -16.92 -16.02 -20.14
C GLY A 84 -17.91 -16.91 -19.37
N LYS A 85 -17.59 -17.35 -18.14
CA LYS A 85 -18.55 -18.02 -17.24
C LYS A 85 -19.01 -17.16 -16.08
N CYS A 86 -18.63 -15.89 -16.03
CA CYS A 86 -19.44 -14.93 -15.29
C CYS A 86 -20.88 -15.14 -15.78
N PRO A 87 -21.83 -15.53 -14.90
CA PRO A 87 -23.23 -15.58 -15.28
C PRO A 87 -23.59 -14.25 -15.94
N ARG A 88 -24.67 -14.20 -16.72
CA ARG A 88 -25.21 -12.91 -17.15
C ARG A 88 -25.78 -12.20 -15.91
N CYS A 89 -24.90 -11.69 -15.08
CA CYS A 89 -25.23 -11.05 -13.82
C CYS A 89 -25.78 -9.67 -14.16
N SER A 90 -26.80 -9.27 -13.42
CA SER A 90 -27.22 -7.88 -13.41
C SER A 90 -26.02 -6.99 -13.07
N ALA A 91 -25.99 -5.76 -13.61
CA ALA A 91 -24.97 -4.78 -13.25
C ALA A 91 -24.91 -4.50 -11.73
N SER A 92 -25.95 -4.84 -10.98
CA SER A 92 -26.02 -4.72 -9.52
C SER A 92 -25.13 -5.69 -8.74
N ASP A 93 -24.74 -6.82 -9.33
CA ASP A 93 -24.18 -7.94 -8.55
C ASP A 93 -22.64 -7.96 -8.56
N TYR A 94 -22.00 -7.04 -9.29
CA TYR A 94 -20.54 -6.89 -9.43
C TYR A 94 -19.79 -8.23 -9.59
N CYS A 95 -20.42 -9.23 -10.21
CA CYS A 95 -19.94 -10.61 -10.20
C CYS A 95 -18.63 -10.83 -10.98
N TRP A 96 -18.19 -9.81 -11.71
CA TRP A 96 -16.92 -9.74 -12.40
C TRP A 96 -15.75 -9.33 -11.49
N LEU A 97 -16.03 -8.85 -10.27
CA LEU A 97 -15.02 -8.57 -9.27
C LEU A 97 -14.70 -9.83 -8.44
N PRO A 98 -13.45 -9.97 -7.97
CA PRO A 98 -13.11 -10.96 -6.96
C PRO A 98 -14.03 -10.86 -5.75
N LYS A 99 -14.43 -12.02 -5.20
CA LYS A 99 -15.06 -12.05 -3.88
C LYS A 99 -14.00 -11.78 -2.84
N LEU A 100 -14.10 -10.62 -2.18
CA LEU A 100 -13.20 -10.27 -1.10
C LEU A 100 -13.49 -11.15 0.12
N LYS A 101 -12.44 -11.83 0.60
CA LYS A 101 -12.50 -12.58 1.86
C LYS A 101 -12.24 -11.59 2.99
N SER A 102 -13.30 -11.22 3.71
CA SER A 102 -13.15 -10.41 4.92
C SER A 102 -12.95 -11.33 6.14
N ALA A 103 -12.01 -10.97 7.00
CA ALA A 103 -11.87 -11.55 8.32
C ALA A 103 -12.75 -10.78 9.32
N GLN A 104 -13.03 -11.38 10.48
CA GLN A 104 -13.66 -10.65 11.57
C GLN A 104 -12.72 -9.52 12.02
N ALA A 105 -13.22 -8.29 12.06
CA ALA A 105 -12.47 -7.16 12.58
C ALA A 105 -12.09 -7.41 14.05
N PRO A 106 -10.84 -7.12 14.47
CA PRO A 106 -10.48 -7.11 15.87
C PRO A 106 -11.39 -6.19 16.68
N GLN A 107 -11.55 -6.47 17.97
CA GLN A 107 -12.30 -5.60 18.86
C GLN A 107 -11.52 -4.30 19.10
N ASP A 108 -12.19 -3.18 18.86
CA ASP A 108 -11.78 -1.80 19.10
C ASP A 108 -12.92 -1.16 19.90
N THR A 109 -12.66 -0.81 21.17
CA THR A 109 -13.70 -0.45 22.13
C THR A 109 -14.07 1.03 22.05
N ASP A 110 -13.13 1.91 21.76
CA ASP A 110 -13.34 3.35 21.66
C ASP A 110 -13.45 3.84 20.20
N ASN A 111 -13.24 2.95 19.24
CA ASN A 111 -13.40 3.15 17.79
C ASN A 111 -12.41 4.17 17.22
N ASP A 112 -11.19 4.18 17.73
CA ASP A 112 -10.12 5.07 17.25
C ASP A 112 -9.29 4.49 16.09
N GLY A 113 -9.57 3.23 15.73
CA GLY A 113 -8.91 2.50 14.66
C GLY A 113 -7.79 1.57 15.14
N MET A 114 -7.49 1.52 16.43
CA MET A 114 -6.52 0.60 17.03
C MET A 114 -7.25 -0.55 17.78
N PRO A 115 -6.87 -1.82 17.58
CA PRO A 115 -7.44 -2.91 18.34
C PRO A 115 -7.02 -2.90 19.81
N ASN A 116 -7.96 -3.23 20.70
CA ASN A 116 -7.74 -3.36 22.14
C ASN A 116 -6.52 -4.22 22.51
N SER A 117 -6.22 -5.26 21.70
CA SER A 117 -5.07 -6.13 21.91
C SER A 117 -3.74 -5.45 21.59
N TRP A 118 -3.70 -4.61 20.55
CA TRP A 118 -2.53 -3.83 20.17
C TRP A 118 -2.28 -2.71 21.18
N GLU A 119 -3.33 -2.00 21.58
CA GLU A 119 -3.25 -0.94 22.58
C GLU A 119 -2.72 -1.44 23.92
N ARG A 120 -3.26 -2.55 24.45
CA ARG A 120 -2.75 -3.18 25.68
C ARG A 120 -1.29 -3.59 25.57
N LYS A 121 -0.87 -4.11 24.41
CA LYS A 121 0.53 -4.48 24.15
C LYS A 121 1.45 -3.26 24.16
N ASN A 122 0.93 -2.12 23.72
CA ASN A 122 1.64 -0.85 23.62
C ASN A 122 1.39 0.10 24.80
N LYS A 123 0.77 -0.38 25.89
CA LYS A 123 0.50 0.39 27.13
C LYS A 123 -0.38 1.63 26.91
N LEU A 124 -1.34 1.51 26.00
CA LEU A 124 -2.41 2.48 25.74
C LEU A 124 -3.69 2.07 26.48
N ASP A 125 -4.68 2.97 26.51
CA ASP A 125 -5.98 2.75 27.17
C ASP A 125 -7.05 2.46 26.10
N PRO A 126 -7.54 1.20 25.98
CA PRO A 126 -8.57 0.80 25.00
C PRO A 126 -9.94 1.46 25.14
N THR A 127 -10.05 2.47 25.99
CA THR A 127 -11.26 3.24 26.22
C THR A 127 -11.05 4.75 26.03
N ASP A 128 -9.83 5.19 25.67
CA ASP A 128 -9.46 6.57 25.41
C ASP A 128 -9.05 6.79 23.95
N ALA A 129 -10.03 7.02 23.08
CA ALA A 129 -9.83 7.30 21.65
C ALA A 129 -8.93 8.53 21.36
N THR A 130 -8.61 9.36 22.36
CA THR A 130 -7.69 10.48 22.15
C THR A 130 -6.24 10.05 22.07
N ASP A 131 -5.91 8.85 22.55
CA ASP A 131 -4.54 8.37 22.58
C ASP A 131 -4.00 7.91 21.22
N ALA A 132 -4.86 7.52 20.26
CA ALA A 132 -4.51 7.31 18.85
C ALA A 132 -3.66 8.44 18.26
N SER A 133 -4.02 9.69 18.58
CA SER A 133 -3.36 10.90 18.06
C SER A 133 -2.13 11.34 18.86
N LYS A 134 -1.83 10.68 19.98
CA LYS A 134 -0.66 10.99 20.81
C LYS A 134 0.57 10.27 20.28
N ASP A 135 1.72 10.88 20.52
CA ASP A 135 3.04 10.29 20.32
C ASP A 135 3.54 9.82 21.69
N ARG A 136 3.46 8.51 21.96
CA ARG A 136 3.72 7.96 23.28
C ARG A 136 5.22 7.92 23.62
N ASP A 137 6.09 7.82 22.63
CA ASP A 137 7.55 7.69 22.78
C ASP A 137 8.36 8.89 22.26
N ASN A 138 7.68 9.92 21.74
CA ASN A 138 8.24 11.18 21.24
C ASN A 138 9.23 11.00 20.08
N ASP A 139 8.95 10.04 19.18
CA ASP A 139 9.78 9.79 18.00
C ASP A 139 9.28 10.51 16.73
N GLY A 140 8.11 11.15 16.82
CA GLY A 140 7.46 11.89 15.73
C GLY A 140 6.31 11.15 15.04
N TYR A 141 5.99 9.92 15.44
CA TYR A 141 4.85 9.16 14.93
C TYR A 141 3.74 9.05 15.97
N THR A 142 2.49 9.16 15.50
CA THR A 142 1.31 8.94 16.34
C THR A 142 1.07 7.44 16.55
N ASN A 143 0.40 7.08 17.65
CA ASN A 143 0.09 5.68 17.96
C ASN A 143 -0.67 4.98 16.82
N ILE A 144 -1.59 5.68 16.13
CA ILE A 144 -2.32 5.11 15.00
C ILE A 144 -1.41 4.84 13.79
N GLU A 145 -0.41 5.69 13.53
CA GLU A 145 0.57 5.48 12.47
C GLU A 145 1.45 4.25 12.76
N GLU A 146 1.90 4.12 14.00
CA GLU A 146 2.62 2.95 14.48
C GLU A 146 1.79 1.66 14.34
N TYR A 147 0.49 1.71 14.69
CA TYR A 147 -0.40 0.58 14.49
C TYR A 147 -0.52 0.19 13.01
N ILE A 148 -0.82 1.14 12.13
CA ILE A 148 -0.97 0.90 10.68
C ILE A 148 0.32 0.32 10.09
N ASN A 149 1.47 0.85 10.48
CA ASN A 149 2.78 0.34 10.05
C ASN A 149 3.02 -1.10 10.56
N SER A 150 2.60 -1.40 11.79
CA SER A 150 2.72 -2.74 12.35
C SER A 150 1.94 -3.83 11.60
N LEU A 151 0.90 -3.46 10.84
CA LEU A 151 0.11 -4.41 10.04
C LEU A 151 0.85 -4.97 8.82
N VAL A 152 1.88 -4.26 8.35
CA VAL A 152 2.63 -4.62 7.14
C VAL A 152 4.05 -5.10 7.41
N ASN A 153 4.50 -5.10 8.66
CA ASN A 153 5.86 -5.50 9.04
C ASN A 153 6.18 -6.99 8.78
N ASP A 154 5.17 -7.84 8.66
CA ASP A 154 5.30 -9.28 8.36
C ASP A 154 5.16 -9.59 6.84
N VAL A 155 5.01 -8.57 6.00
CA VAL A 155 4.84 -8.73 4.55
C VAL A 155 6.12 -8.34 3.82
#